data_AF-A0A355BDZ6-F1
#
_entry.id   AF-A0A355BDZ6-F1
#
_cell.length_a   1.000
_cell.length_b   1.000
_cell.length_c   1.000
_cell.angle_alpha   90.00
_cell.angle_beta   90.00
_cell.angle_gamma   90.00
#
_symmetry.space_group_name_H-M   'P 1'
#
loop_
_entity.id
_entity.type
_entity.pdbx_description
1 polymer ?
#
loop_
_entity_poly.entity_id
_entity_poly.type
_entity_poly.pdbx_seq_one_letter_code
_entity_poly.pdbx_strand_id
1 'polypeptide(L)'
;SSSNPAISNEKIDECKQVAHYIKLLLEKNICPKDIMTFRAFENAITTLIALGGSTNAVLHIIAMAKSVGVKITPNDFQRISDKTPLIADFKPGGNYLMQNLHEKGGVPMVLKYLLSKGLLHGDCLTVTGKTIEENLKNIVDIDFQTQNIIKPIEQPIKKTGHIQILYGNLATKGSVAKITGKEGSFFEGPAKVFDGEKELIKGIEDKKIKAGDVVVIRYVGPKGGPGMPEMLKPTSAIIGAGLGKSVALITDGRF
;
A
#
# COMPACT_ATOMS: atom_id res chain seq x y z
N SER A 1 13.48 6.22 -9.94
CA SER A 1 12.19 6.84 -10.29
C SER A 1 11.29 7.12 -9.10
N SER A 2 10.75 6.08 -8.42
CA SER A 2 9.69 6.25 -7.40
C SER A 2 10.11 6.97 -6.11
N SER A 3 11.41 6.99 -5.79
CA SER A 3 11.94 7.68 -4.61
C SER A 3 12.57 9.04 -4.90
N ASN A 4 12.83 9.40 -6.16
CA ASN A 4 13.50 10.67 -6.48
C ASN A 4 12.56 11.84 -6.15
N PRO A 5 12.98 12.84 -5.34
CA PRO A 5 12.18 14.03 -5.07
C PRO A 5 11.84 14.77 -6.36
N ALA A 6 10.67 15.42 -6.39
CA ALA A 6 10.14 16.02 -7.61
C ALA A 6 11.07 17.09 -8.23
N ILE A 7 11.75 17.87 -7.39
CA ILE A 7 12.64 18.98 -7.80
C ILE A 7 14.12 18.58 -7.85
N SER A 8 14.44 17.28 -7.82
CA SER A 8 15.83 16.80 -7.75
C SER A 8 16.48 16.67 -9.14
N ASN A 9 17.80 16.80 -9.20
CA ASN A 9 18.56 16.61 -10.45
C ASN A 9 18.41 15.18 -10.98
N GLU A 10 18.33 14.18 -10.10
CA GLU A 10 18.11 12.78 -10.44
C GLU A 10 16.77 12.57 -11.17
N LYS A 11 15.72 13.35 -10.84
CA LYS A 11 14.45 13.31 -11.58
C LYS A 11 14.60 13.91 -12.98
N ILE A 12 15.34 15.01 -13.11
CA ILE A 12 15.63 15.65 -14.40
C ILE A 12 16.45 14.69 -15.29
N ASP A 13 17.48 14.08 -14.74
CA ASP A 13 18.34 13.15 -15.47
C ASP A 13 17.62 11.85 -15.84
N GLU A 14 16.72 11.36 -14.98
CA GLU A 14 15.80 10.28 -15.33
C GLU A 14 14.97 10.64 -16.57
N CYS A 15 14.37 11.84 -16.61
CA CYS A 15 13.56 12.29 -17.75
C CYS A 15 14.36 12.32 -19.06
N LYS A 16 15.64 12.74 -19.02
CA LYS A 16 16.52 12.72 -20.19
C LYS A 16 16.79 11.31 -20.71
N GLN A 17 16.76 10.30 -19.84
CA GLN A 17 17.01 8.90 -20.21
C GLN A 17 15.75 8.17 -20.72
N VAL A 18 14.55 8.69 -20.51
CA VAL A 18 13.30 8.02 -20.90
C VAL A 18 13.29 7.68 -22.39
N ALA A 19 13.68 8.63 -23.25
CA ALA A 19 13.68 8.42 -24.70
C ALA A 19 14.59 7.24 -25.14
N HIS A 20 15.72 7.06 -24.45
CA HIS A 20 16.63 5.95 -24.70
C HIS A 20 15.96 4.60 -24.40
N TYR A 21 15.32 4.47 -23.22
CA TYR A 21 14.65 3.23 -22.85
C TYR A 21 13.39 2.96 -23.68
N ILE A 22 12.62 3.99 -24.04
CA ILE A 22 11.48 3.82 -24.95
C ILE A 22 11.94 3.31 -26.32
N LYS A 23 13.01 3.87 -26.89
CA LYS A 23 13.59 3.36 -28.14
C LYS A 23 13.99 1.88 -28.02
N LEU A 24 14.68 1.51 -26.94
CA LEU A 24 15.07 0.13 -26.69
C LEU A 24 13.87 -0.83 -26.58
N LEU A 25 12.79 -0.41 -25.91
CA LEU A 25 11.57 -1.21 -25.80
C LEU A 25 10.90 -1.41 -27.16
N LEU A 26 10.88 -0.37 -28.01
CA LEU A 26 10.36 -0.46 -29.38
C LEU A 26 11.20 -1.39 -30.26
N GLU A 27 12.53 -1.25 -30.23
CA GLU A 27 13.45 -2.10 -31.00
C GLU A 27 13.35 -3.58 -30.61
N LYS A 28 13.14 -3.86 -29.32
CA LYS A 28 12.97 -5.22 -28.80
C LYS A 28 11.52 -5.72 -28.81
N ASN A 29 10.56 -4.89 -29.23
CA ASN A 29 9.14 -5.15 -29.16
C ASN A 29 8.66 -5.60 -27.75
N ILE A 30 9.23 -5.02 -26.69
CA ILE A 30 8.83 -5.31 -25.31
C ILE A 30 7.59 -4.47 -24.99
N CYS A 31 6.47 -5.15 -24.81
CA CYS A 31 5.16 -4.57 -24.54
C CYS A 31 4.81 -4.63 -23.04
N PRO A 32 3.82 -3.84 -22.58
CA PRO A 32 3.38 -3.87 -21.17
C PRO A 32 3.01 -5.27 -20.66
N LYS A 33 2.42 -6.14 -21.51
CA LYS A 33 2.04 -7.51 -21.14
C LYS A 33 3.24 -8.43 -20.89
N ASP A 34 4.40 -8.12 -21.46
CA ASP A 34 5.64 -8.89 -21.24
C ASP A 34 6.24 -8.58 -19.87
N ILE A 35 5.99 -7.38 -19.35
CA ILE A 35 6.47 -6.89 -18.05
C ILE A 35 5.44 -7.17 -16.94
N MET A 36 4.17 -6.82 -17.18
CA MET A 36 3.08 -6.85 -16.20
C MET A 36 2.49 -8.26 -16.06
N THR A 37 3.33 -9.23 -15.71
CA THR A 37 2.95 -10.62 -15.47
C THR A 37 2.42 -10.83 -14.05
N PHE A 38 1.84 -12.00 -13.77
CA PHE A 38 1.40 -12.36 -12.41
C PHE A 38 2.56 -12.23 -11.39
N ARG A 39 3.76 -12.72 -11.72
CA ARG A 39 4.96 -12.60 -10.87
C ARG A 39 5.38 -11.15 -10.64
N ALA A 40 5.24 -10.28 -11.64
CA ALA A 40 5.51 -8.86 -11.48
C ALA A 40 4.50 -8.17 -10.54
N PHE A 41 3.22 -8.58 -10.58
CA PHE A 41 2.24 -8.14 -9.61
C PHE A 41 2.50 -8.69 -8.21
N GLU A 42 2.96 -9.94 -8.06
CA GLU A 42 3.42 -10.44 -6.76
C GLU A 42 4.57 -9.59 -6.19
N ASN A 43 5.55 -9.24 -7.03
CA ASN A 43 6.64 -8.31 -6.63
C ASN A 43 6.09 -6.95 -6.17
N ALA A 44 5.11 -6.39 -6.90
CA ALA A 44 4.50 -5.11 -6.56
C ALA A 44 3.75 -5.18 -5.22
N ILE A 45 2.99 -6.25 -4.98
CA ILE A 45 2.23 -6.45 -3.73
C ILE A 45 3.20 -6.69 -2.56
N THR A 46 4.23 -7.52 -2.73
CA THR A 46 5.29 -7.73 -1.72
C THR A 46 5.96 -6.40 -1.34
N THR A 47 6.34 -5.59 -2.33
CA THR A 47 6.97 -4.28 -2.10
C THR A 47 6.02 -3.32 -1.38
N LEU A 48 4.75 -3.28 -1.81
CA LEU A 48 3.71 -2.48 -1.18
C LEU A 48 3.55 -2.83 0.32
N ILE A 49 3.53 -4.12 0.64
CA ILE A 49 3.37 -4.60 2.02
C ILE A 49 4.60 -4.29 2.86
N ALA A 50 5.79 -4.64 2.36
CA ALA A 50 7.06 -4.41 3.05
C ALA A 50 7.25 -2.92 3.43
N LEU A 51 6.78 -2.03 2.55
CA LEU A 51 6.88 -0.58 2.71
C LEU A 51 5.69 0.09 3.43
N GLY A 52 4.68 -0.65 3.89
CA GLY A 52 3.56 -0.04 4.62
C GLY A 52 2.58 0.77 3.75
N GLY A 53 2.48 0.46 2.46
CA GLY A 53 1.75 1.26 1.46
C GLY A 53 0.23 1.39 1.66
N SER A 54 -0.42 2.19 0.82
CA SER A 54 -1.85 2.49 0.95
C SER A 54 -2.75 1.30 0.60
N THR A 55 -3.91 1.20 1.26
CA THR A 55 -4.99 0.27 0.91
C THR A 55 -5.57 0.54 -0.48
N ASN A 56 -5.51 1.79 -0.97
CA ASN A 56 -5.92 2.16 -2.33
C ASN A 56 -5.15 1.37 -3.41
N ALA A 57 -3.93 0.94 -3.11
CA ALA A 57 -3.14 0.14 -4.05
C ALA A 57 -3.79 -1.22 -4.35
N VAL A 58 -4.63 -1.77 -3.47
CA VAL A 58 -5.41 -2.99 -3.76
C VAL A 58 -6.31 -2.76 -4.97
N LEU A 59 -7.03 -1.63 -5.00
CA LEU A 59 -7.90 -1.26 -6.11
C LEU A 59 -7.10 -1.03 -7.40
N HIS A 60 -6.02 -0.26 -7.32
CA HIS A 60 -5.22 0.09 -8.49
C HIS A 60 -4.51 -1.13 -9.11
N ILE A 61 -3.92 -2.01 -8.30
CA ILE A 61 -3.24 -3.20 -8.79
C ILE A 61 -4.23 -4.17 -9.44
N ILE A 62 -5.41 -4.40 -8.84
CA ILE A 62 -6.44 -5.25 -9.46
C ILE A 62 -6.90 -4.66 -10.80
N ALA A 63 -7.09 -3.33 -10.87
CA ALA A 63 -7.47 -2.65 -12.11
C ALA A 63 -6.38 -2.76 -13.19
N MET A 64 -5.11 -2.54 -12.83
CA MET A 64 -3.97 -2.69 -13.73
C MET A 64 -3.79 -4.13 -14.21
N ALA A 65 -3.91 -5.12 -13.33
CA ALA A 65 -3.83 -6.52 -13.72
C ALA A 65 -4.93 -6.89 -14.72
N LYS A 66 -6.16 -6.43 -14.46
CA LYS A 66 -7.28 -6.61 -15.37
C LYS A 66 -7.04 -6.00 -16.76
N SER A 67 -6.40 -4.83 -16.86
CA SER A 67 -6.17 -4.17 -18.16
C SER A 67 -5.19 -4.93 -19.05
N VAL A 68 -4.30 -5.74 -18.47
CA VAL A 68 -3.35 -6.59 -19.20
C VAL A 68 -3.79 -8.06 -19.29
N GLY A 69 -4.97 -8.40 -18.76
CA GLY A 69 -5.52 -9.76 -18.79
C GLY A 69 -4.96 -10.71 -17.71
N VAL A 70 -4.31 -10.17 -16.67
CA VAL A 70 -3.82 -10.94 -15.53
C VAL A 70 -4.86 -10.92 -14.41
N LYS A 71 -5.13 -12.09 -13.83
CA LYS A 71 -6.07 -12.22 -12.70
C LYS A 71 -5.31 -12.02 -11.38
N ILE A 72 -5.59 -10.91 -10.71
CA ILE A 72 -5.20 -10.67 -9.32
C ILE A 72 -6.48 -10.50 -8.49
N THR A 73 -6.53 -11.12 -7.31
CA THR A 73 -7.68 -11.12 -6.42
C THR A 73 -7.31 -10.60 -5.03
N PRO A 74 -8.29 -10.20 -4.19
CA PRO A 74 -8.01 -9.90 -2.79
C PRO A 74 -7.30 -11.03 -2.04
N ASN A 75 -7.60 -12.30 -2.35
CA ASN A 75 -6.92 -13.45 -1.74
C ASN A 75 -5.41 -13.48 -2.03
N ASP A 76 -4.97 -12.97 -3.19
CA ASP A 76 -3.55 -12.83 -3.48
C ASP A 76 -2.88 -11.81 -2.55
N PHE A 77 -3.56 -10.71 -2.23
CA PHE A 77 -3.07 -9.76 -1.22
C PHE A 77 -2.96 -10.39 0.14
N GLN A 78 -3.96 -11.16 0.60
CA GLN A 78 -3.90 -11.80 1.91
C GLN A 78 -2.74 -12.81 1.97
N ARG A 79 -2.65 -13.72 0.99
CA ARG A 79 -1.57 -14.71 0.89
C ARG A 79 -0.18 -14.07 0.90
N ILE A 80 0.00 -12.94 0.23
CA ILE A 80 1.27 -12.22 0.22
C ILE A 80 1.50 -11.46 1.54
N SER A 81 0.45 -10.86 2.10
CA SER A 81 0.50 -10.19 3.41
C SER A 81 0.91 -11.14 4.54
N ASP A 82 0.44 -12.38 4.51
CA ASP A 82 0.78 -13.39 5.52
C ASP A 82 2.27 -13.77 5.50
N LYS A 83 2.93 -13.69 4.35
CA LYS A 83 4.36 -14.05 4.19
C LYS A 83 5.31 -12.84 4.16
N THR A 84 4.81 -11.63 3.97
CA THR A 84 5.65 -10.43 3.84
C THR A 84 5.58 -9.59 5.10
N PRO A 85 6.68 -9.47 5.86
CA PRO A 85 6.72 -8.61 7.04
C PRO A 85 6.68 -7.13 6.66
N LEU A 86 6.07 -6.31 7.52
CA LEU A 86 6.17 -4.85 7.44
C LEU A 86 7.52 -4.41 8.01
N ILE A 87 8.37 -3.83 7.17
CA ILE A 87 9.75 -3.47 7.54
C ILE A 87 10.06 -1.98 7.46
N ALA A 88 9.23 -1.16 6.81
CA ALA A 88 9.51 0.27 6.67
C ALA A 88 8.73 1.15 7.67
N ASP A 89 9.45 2.08 8.30
CA ASP A 89 8.93 3.04 9.28
C ASP A 89 8.50 4.37 8.62
N PHE A 90 7.49 4.33 7.74
CA PHE A 90 6.99 5.52 7.06
C PHE A 90 5.74 6.13 7.69
N LYS A 91 5.65 7.47 7.62
CA LYS A 91 4.38 8.19 7.84
C LYS A 91 3.28 7.64 6.92
N PRO A 92 2.00 7.60 7.37
CA PRO A 92 1.46 8.27 8.56
C PRO A 92 1.63 7.50 9.88
N GLY A 93 1.99 6.21 9.86
CA GLY A 93 2.12 5.38 11.07
C GLY A 93 3.51 5.37 11.72
N GLY A 94 4.50 5.85 10.97
CA GLY A 94 5.91 5.84 11.33
C GLY A 94 6.57 7.22 11.33
N ASN A 95 7.90 7.26 11.36
CA ASN A 95 8.67 8.49 11.58
C ASN A 95 9.22 9.13 10.31
N TYR A 96 9.45 8.35 9.25
CA TYR A 96 10.20 8.80 8.07
C TYR A 96 9.30 9.14 6.87
N LEU A 97 9.87 9.86 5.91
CA LEU A 97 9.29 10.19 4.61
C LEU A 97 10.09 9.51 3.48
N MET A 98 9.51 9.44 2.28
CA MET A 98 10.16 8.84 1.11
C MET A 98 11.51 9.50 0.76
N GLN A 99 11.64 10.80 1.02
CA GLN A 99 12.91 11.51 0.82
C GLN A 99 14.04 10.94 1.68
N ASN A 100 13.75 10.54 2.93
CA ASN A 100 14.77 9.93 3.79
C ASN A 100 15.25 8.60 3.21
N LEU A 101 14.37 7.83 2.55
CA LEU A 101 14.77 6.60 1.87
C LEU A 101 15.63 6.90 0.64
N HIS A 102 15.25 7.92 -0.13
CA HIS A 102 16.02 8.36 -1.30
C HIS A 102 17.48 8.65 -0.96
N GLU A 103 17.71 9.42 0.12
CA GLU A 103 19.04 9.79 0.63
C GLU A 103 19.91 8.58 1.04
N LYS A 104 19.30 7.40 1.24
CA LYS A 104 19.98 6.16 1.66
C LYS A 104 20.13 5.11 0.55
N GLY A 105 19.58 5.34 -0.64
CA GLY A 105 19.62 4.38 -1.76
C GLY A 105 18.27 4.12 -2.42
N GLY A 106 17.19 4.69 -1.89
CA GLY A 106 15.86 4.67 -2.50
C GLY A 106 15.19 3.29 -2.52
N VAL A 107 14.15 3.19 -3.33
CA VAL A 107 13.40 1.93 -3.51
C VAL A 107 14.27 0.78 -4.05
N PRO A 108 15.23 0.99 -4.99
CA PRO A 108 16.08 -0.11 -5.48
C PRO A 108 16.83 -0.84 -4.37
N MET A 109 17.34 -0.12 -3.36
CA MET A 109 18.02 -0.72 -2.20
C MET A 109 17.09 -1.68 -1.44
N VAL A 110 15.82 -1.31 -1.25
CA VAL A 110 14.81 -2.16 -0.62
C VAL A 110 14.49 -3.37 -1.49
N LEU A 111 14.32 -3.19 -2.80
CA LEU A 111 14.05 -4.30 -3.72
C LEU A 111 15.21 -5.31 -3.72
N LYS A 112 16.47 -4.84 -3.70
CA LYS A 112 17.65 -5.71 -3.60
C LYS A 112 17.61 -6.55 -2.31
N TYR A 113 17.26 -5.92 -1.19
CA TYR A 113 17.12 -6.63 0.09
C TYR A 113 15.97 -7.66 0.08
N LEU A 114 14.80 -7.31 -0.45
CA LEU A 114 13.69 -8.26 -0.57
C LEU A 114 14.01 -9.43 -1.52
N LEU A 115 14.74 -9.15 -2.61
CA LEU A 115 15.23 -10.18 -3.53
C LEU A 115 16.21 -11.13 -2.85
N SER A 116 17.20 -10.62 -2.10
CA SER A 116 18.17 -11.46 -1.39
C SER A 116 17.55 -12.33 -0.29
N LYS A 117 16.35 -11.95 0.18
CA LYS A 117 15.54 -12.73 1.12
C LYS A 117 14.55 -13.68 0.43
N GLY A 118 14.60 -13.80 -0.89
CA GLY A 118 13.73 -14.71 -1.66
C GLY A 118 12.26 -14.28 -1.71
N LEU A 119 11.96 -13.00 -1.41
CA LEU A 119 10.59 -12.48 -1.40
C LEU A 119 10.16 -11.90 -2.76
N LEU A 120 11.12 -11.68 -3.67
CA LEU A 120 10.86 -11.18 -5.03
C LEU A 120 11.28 -12.20 -6.09
N HIS A 121 10.57 -12.16 -7.21
CA HIS A 121 10.89 -12.84 -8.46
C HIS A 121 11.92 -12.01 -9.24
N GLY A 122 13.18 -12.43 -9.21
CA GLY A 122 14.30 -11.73 -9.85
C GLY A 122 14.29 -11.76 -11.38
N ASP A 123 13.67 -12.79 -11.96
CA ASP A 123 13.56 -13.08 -13.41
C ASP A 123 12.54 -12.19 -14.15
N CYS A 124 11.72 -11.42 -13.44
CA CYS A 124 10.73 -10.53 -14.06
C CYS A 124 11.40 -9.47 -14.94
N LEU A 125 10.97 -9.38 -16.20
CA LEU A 125 11.41 -8.37 -17.16
C LEU A 125 11.00 -6.95 -16.72
N THR A 126 11.83 -5.95 -17.01
CA THR A 126 11.54 -4.54 -16.72
C THR A 126 11.67 -3.66 -17.96
N VAL A 127 11.30 -2.38 -17.80
CA VAL A 127 11.41 -1.34 -18.84
C VAL A 127 12.84 -1.05 -19.29
N THR A 128 13.86 -1.57 -18.59
CA THR A 128 15.27 -1.46 -19.03
C THR A 128 15.65 -2.53 -20.04
N GLY A 129 14.74 -3.45 -20.35
CA GLY A 129 15.00 -4.65 -21.15
C GLY A 129 15.87 -5.70 -20.45
N LYS A 130 16.05 -5.54 -19.12
CA LYS A 130 16.73 -6.46 -18.21
C LYS A 130 15.75 -6.98 -17.16
N THR A 131 16.12 -8.06 -16.50
CA THR A 131 15.39 -8.61 -15.35
C THR A 131 15.55 -7.74 -14.11
N ILE A 132 14.70 -7.95 -13.09
CA ILE A 132 14.82 -7.29 -11.79
C ILE A 132 16.19 -7.56 -11.17
N GLU A 133 16.65 -8.81 -11.17
CA GLU A 133 17.93 -9.20 -10.59
C GLU A 133 19.12 -8.50 -11.25
N GLU A 134 19.14 -8.44 -12.59
CA GLU A 134 20.20 -7.73 -13.33
C GLU A 134 20.23 -6.23 -13.01
N ASN A 135 19.06 -5.60 -12.87
CA ASN A 135 18.96 -4.18 -12.52
C ASN A 135 19.45 -3.90 -11.08
N LEU A 136 19.30 -4.87 -10.17
CA LEU A 136 19.61 -4.71 -8.75
C LEU A 136 21.04 -5.13 -8.38
N LYS A 137 21.76 -5.80 -9.28
CA LYS A 137 23.11 -6.36 -9.03
C LYS A 137 24.09 -5.35 -8.42
N ASN A 138 24.10 -4.12 -8.92
CA ASN A 138 25.04 -3.07 -8.52
C ASN A 138 24.45 -2.03 -7.56
N ILE A 139 23.23 -2.27 -7.06
CA ILE A 139 22.60 -1.37 -6.09
C ILE A 139 23.24 -1.59 -4.72
N VAL A 140 23.34 -0.54 -3.91
CA VAL A 140 23.90 -0.59 -2.55
C VAL A 140 23.07 -1.52 -1.67
N ASP A 141 23.72 -2.26 -0.76
CA ASP A 141 23.02 -3.04 0.25
C ASP A 141 22.57 -2.15 1.43
N ILE A 142 21.51 -2.59 2.12
CA ILE A 142 21.05 -1.87 3.31
C ILE A 142 22.11 -1.99 4.41
N ASP A 143 22.58 -0.85 4.88
CA ASP A 143 23.37 -0.76 6.11
C ASP A 143 22.46 -0.43 7.30
N PHE A 144 22.10 -1.45 8.08
CA PHE A 144 21.23 -1.32 9.25
C PHE A 144 21.84 -0.52 10.42
N GLN A 145 23.13 -0.16 10.36
CA GLN A 145 23.77 0.68 11.39
C GLN A 145 23.59 2.17 11.11
N THR A 146 23.45 2.56 9.84
CA THR A 146 23.43 3.98 9.42
C THR A 146 22.07 4.50 9.00
N GLN A 147 21.07 3.62 8.89
CA GLN A 147 19.67 3.99 8.66
C GLN A 147 18.72 3.23 9.59
N ASN A 148 17.63 3.89 10.00
CA ASN A 148 16.59 3.34 10.87
C ASN A 148 15.21 3.24 10.20
N ILE A 149 15.16 3.48 8.88
CA ILE A 149 13.96 3.55 8.03
C ILE A 149 13.46 2.14 7.72
N ILE A 150 14.36 1.24 7.34
CA ILE A 150 14.07 -0.16 7.00
C ILE A 150 14.64 -1.05 8.10
N LYS A 151 13.77 -1.87 8.70
CA LYS A 151 14.13 -2.88 9.70
C LYS A 151 14.53 -4.20 9.04
N PRO A 152 15.43 -4.99 9.66
CA PRO A 152 15.68 -6.36 9.23
C PRO A 152 14.39 -7.19 9.25
N ILE A 153 14.24 -8.12 8.30
CA ILE A 153 13.10 -9.05 8.24
C ILE A 153 13.01 -9.94 9.48
N GLU A 154 14.14 -10.19 10.14
CA GLU A 154 14.24 -10.94 11.39
C GLU A 154 13.72 -10.15 12.59
N GLN A 155 13.71 -8.81 12.51
CA GLN A 155 13.20 -7.90 13.54
C GLN A 155 12.27 -6.85 12.91
N PRO A 156 11.15 -7.28 12.30
CA PRO A 156 10.29 -6.38 11.54
C PRO A 156 9.40 -5.55 12.47
N ILE A 157 8.79 -4.49 11.95
CA ILE A 157 7.76 -3.73 12.68
C ILE A 157 6.55 -4.63 12.96
N LYS A 158 6.17 -5.45 11.98
CA LYS A 158 5.13 -6.49 12.11
C LYS A 158 5.54 -7.72 11.31
N LYS A 159 5.39 -8.91 11.89
CA LYS A 159 5.76 -10.20 11.27
C LYS A 159 5.01 -10.49 9.97
N THR A 160 3.78 -9.97 9.86
CA THR A 160 2.95 -10.02 8.66
C THR A 160 2.67 -8.62 8.15
N GLY A 161 2.08 -8.53 6.97
CA GLY A 161 1.73 -7.29 6.32
C GLY A 161 0.61 -6.54 7.02
N HIS A 162 0.55 -5.23 6.78
CA HIS A 162 -0.49 -4.35 7.31
C HIS A 162 -1.80 -4.43 6.53
N ILE A 163 -1.77 -4.81 5.25
CA ILE A 163 -2.99 -4.98 4.46
C ILE A 163 -3.66 -6.29 4.89
N GLN A 164 -4.91 -6.20 5.33
CA GLN A 164 -5.71 -7.37 5.70
C GLN A 164 -7.00 -7.36 4.90
N ILE A 165 -7.35 -8.51 4.36
CA ILE A 165 -8.61 -8.74 3.66
C ILE A 165 -9.57 -9.41 4.64
N LEU A 166 -10.66 -8.73 4.94
CA LEU A 166 -11.64 -9.20 5.91
C LEU A 166 -12.88 -9.70 5.19
N TYR A 167 -13.40 -10.84 5.64
CA TYR A 167 -14.63 -11.44 5.15
C TYR A 167 -15.59 -11.67 6.31
N GLY A 168 -16.88 -11.77 6.01
CA GLY A 168 -17.90 -12.06 6.99
C GLY A 168 -19.29 -11.80 6.43
N ASN A 169 -20.30 -11.92 7.29
CA ASN A 169 -21.70 -11.64 6.93
C ASN A 169 -21.91 -10.20 6.42
N LEU A 170 -21.16 -9.21 6.93
CA LEU A 170 -21.22 -7.81 6.49
C LEU A 170 -20.37 -7.52 5.24
N ALA A 171 -19.41 -8.37 4.90
CA ALA A 171 -18.47 -8.18 3.80
C ALA A 171 -18.25 -9.49 3.04
N THR A 172 -19.32 -10.06 2.47
CA THR A 172 -19.28 -11.38 1.80
C THR A 172 -18.35 -11.42 0.59
N LYS A 173 -18.07 -10.27 -0.03
CA LYS A 173 -17.14 -10.11 -1.16
C LYS A 173 -15.75 -9.60 -0.74
N GLY A 174 -15.52 -9.44 0.56
CA GLY A 174 -14.28 -8.93 1.12
C GLY A 174 -14.31 -7.41 1.37
N SER A 175 -13.49 -6.98 2.31
CA SER A 175 -13.13 -5.58 2.58
C SER A 175 -11.63 -5.47 2.86
N VAL A 176 -11.10 -4.25 2.87
CA VAL A 176 -9.67 -4.00 3.07
C VAL A 176 -9.48 -3.17 4.33
N ALA A 177 -8.59 -3.62 5.22
CA ALA A 177 -8.19 -2.90 6.41
C ALA A 177 -6.67 -2.72 6.46
N LYS A 178 -6.23 -1.67 7.15
CA LYS A 178 -4.82 -1.45 7.53
C LYS A 178 -4.65 -1.76 9.01
N ILE A 179 -4.01 -2.89 9.31
CA ILE A 179 -3.82 -3.44 10.66
C ILE A 179 -2.33 -3.40 11.02
N THR A 180 -1.94 -2.47 11.88
CA THR A 180 -0.54 -2.22 12.25
C THR A 180 -0.03 -3.10 13.40
N GLY A 181 -0.93 -3.78 14.10
CA GLY A 181 -0.67 -4.61 15.28
C GLY A 181 -0.80 -3.87 16.61
N LYS A 182 -1.05 -2.55 16.61
CA LYS A 182 -1.19 -1.73 17.83
C LYS A 182 -2.66 -1.61 18.30
N GLU A 183 -3.60 -2.01 17.45
CA GLU A 183 -5.04 -1.82 17.66
C GLU A 183 -5.75 -3.01 18.36
N GLY A 184 -5.04 -4.12 18.59
CA GLY A 184 -5.65 -5.37 19.08
C GLY A 184 -6.21 -6.24 17.96
N SER A 185 -6.75 -7.40 18.30
CA SER A 185 -7.28 -8.39 17.35
C SER A 185 -8.81 -8.49 17.34
N PHE A 186 -9.49 -7.77 18.25
CA PHE A 186 -10.94 -7.87 18.42
C PHE A 186 -11.53 -6.51 18.82
N PHE A 187 -12.68 -6.18 18.23
CA PHE A 187 -13.49 -5.03 18.58
C PHE A 187 -14.96 -5.40 18.42
N GLU A 188 -15.76 -5.14 19.45
CA GLU A 188 -17.21 -5.34 19.45
C GLU A 188 -17.89 -4.13 20.05
N GLY A 189 -19.03 -3.75 19.48
CA GLY A 189 -19.71 -2.53 19.86
C GLY A 189 -21.06 -2.35 19.16
N PRO A 190 -21.93 -1.49 19.72
CA PRO A 190 -23.17 -1.13 19.06
C PRO A 190 -22.90 -0.34 17.78
N ALA A 191 -23.67 -0.62 16.73
CA ALA A 191 -23.53 0.06 15.45
C ALA A 191 -24.10 1.50 15.49
N LYS A 192 -23.32 2.46 15.00
CA LYS A 192 -23.75 3.83 14.70
C LYS A 192 -23.70 4.04 13.19
N VAL A 193 -24.87 4.00 12.57
CA VAL A 193 -25.00 3.98 11.11
C VAL A 193 -25.32 5.37 10.58
N PHE A 194 -24.62 5.75 9.50
CA PHE A 194 -24.75 7.04 8.83
C PHE A 194 -24.83 6.83 7.32
N ASP A 195 -25.76 7.55 6.68
CA ASP A 195 -25.98 7.50 5.23
C ASP A 195 -25.17 8.61 4.55
N GLY A 196 -23.84 8.44 4.58
CA GLY A 196 -22.87 9.33 3.95
C GLY A 196 -22.03 10.19 4.91
N GLU A 197 -21.01 10.82 4.35
CA GLU A 197 -20.00 11.58 5.12
C GLU A 197 -20.60 12.76 5.88
N LYS A 198 -21.55 13.48 5.28
CA LYS A 198 -22.18 14.67 5.89
C LYS A 198 -22.95 14.32 7.16
N GLU A 199 -23.68 13.20 7.15
CA GLU A 199 -24.42 12.75 8.33
C GLU A 199 -23.49 12.30 9.46
N LEU A 200 -22.38 11.64 9.11
CA LEU A 200 -21.38 11.27 10.10
C LEU A 200 -20.76 12.50 10.76
N ILE A 201 -20.36 13.51 9.98
CA ILE A 201 -19.77 14.75 10.53
C ILE A 201 -20.74 15.40 11.53
N LYS A 202 -22.01 15.54 11.14
CA LYS A 202 -23.06 16.04 12.04
C LYS A 202 -23.22 15.16 13.28
N GLY A 203 -23.12 13.84 13.12
CA GLY A 203 -23.16 12.88 14.24
C GLY A 203 -22.00 13.04 15.22
N ILE A 204 -20.80 13.39 14.74
CA ILE A 204 -19.64 13.69 15.58
C ILE A 204 -19.85 15.01 16.32
N GLU A 205 -20.28 16.06 15.63
CA GLU A 205 -20.57 17.39 16.20
C GLU A 205 -21.66 17.31 17.29
N ASP A 206 -22.71 16.54 17.03
CA ASP A 206 -23.80 16.26 17.98
C ASP A 206 -23.40 15.29 19.11
N LYS A 207 -22.14 14.82 19.16
CA LYS A 207 -21.62 13.84 20.14
C LYS A 207 -22.42 12.53 20.21
N LYS A 208 -22.93 12.05 19.07
CA LYS A 208 -23.70 10.79 18.96
C LYS A 208 -22.82 9.54 19.01
N ILE A 209 -21.51 9.70 18.80
CA ILE A 209 -20.51 8.62 18.82
C ILE A 209 -19.82 8.62 20.18
N LYS A 210 -19.69 7.44 20.77
CA LYS A 210 -19.06 7.19 22.07
C LYS A 210 -17.99 6.11 21.96
N ALA A 211 -17.11 6.05 22.94
CA ALA A 211 -16.17 4.95 23.08
C ALA A 211 -16.93 3.61 23.13
N GLY A 212 -16.44 2.62 22.37
CA GLY A 212 -17.06 1.32 22.17
C GLY A 212 -17.96 1.23 20.94
N ASP A 213 -18.27 2.32 20.24
CA ASP A 213 -19.15 2.26 19.06
C ASP A 213 -18.44 1.68 17.81
N VAL A 214 -19.22 1.01 16.96
CA VAL A 214 -18.84 0.64 15.59
C VAL A 214 -19.52 1.61 14.63
N VAL A 215 -18.76 2.55 14.08
CA VAL A 215 -19.23 3.56 13.14
C VAL A 215 -19.34 2.96 11.74
N VAL A 216 -20.52 3.01 11.14
CA VAL A 216 -20.82 2.48 9.81
C VAL A 216 -21.19 3.64 8.89
N ILE A 217 -20.42 3.85 7.82
CA ILE A 217 -20.75 4.81 6.76
C ILE A 217 -21.11 4.04 5.50
N ARG A 218 -22.37 4.10 5.08
CA ARG A 218 -22.85 3.37 3.90
C ARG A 218 -23.37 4.33 2.82
N TYR A 219 -23.63 3.76 1.64
CA TYR A 219 -24.03 4.51 0.44
C TYR A 219 -22.94 5.46 -0.06
N VAL A 220 -21.67 5.15 0.19
CA VAL A 220 -20.50 5.90 -0.29
C VAL A 220 -19.57 5.02 -1.15
N GLY A 221 -20.04 3.86 -1.57
CA GLY A 221 -19.35 3.01 -2.54
C GLY A 221 -19.35 3.56 -3.98
N PRO A 222 -18.80 2.81 -4.95
CA PRO A 222 -18.65 3.26 -6.34
C PRO A 222 -19.93 3.76 -7.01
N LYS A 223 -21.07 3.15 -6.67
CA LYS A 223 -22.40 3.53 -7.20
C LYS A 223 -23.21 4.38 -6.24
N GLY A 224 -23.18 4.06 -4.95
CA GLY A 224 -23.97 4.77 -3.93
C GLY A 224 -23.51 6.21 -3.73
N GLY A 225 -22.19 6.44 -3.77
CA GLY A 225 -21.57 7.74 -3.53
C GLY A 225 -21.97 8.82 -4.54
N PRO A 226 -21.70 8.68 -5.85
CA PRO A 226 -20.88 7.72 -6.62
C PRO A 226 -19.37 7.99 -6.54
N GLY A 227 -18.56 7.19 -7.25
CA GLY A 227 -17.12 7.43 -7.41
C GLY A 227 -16.23 6.94 -6.25
N MET A 228 -16.84 6.35 -5.21
CA MET A 228 -16.13 5.80 -4.05
C MET A 228 -15.16 6.84 -3.41
N PRO A 229 -15.70 7.97 -2.90
CA PRO A 229 -14.88 9.05 -2.34
C PRO A 229 -14.00 8.57 -1.18
N GLU A 230 -12.86 9.24 -1.02
CA GLU A 230 -11.93 9.04 0.11
C GLU A 230 -12.29 10.03 1.22
N MET A 231 -12.53 9.51 2.43
CA MET A 231 -13.12 10.26 3.54
C MET A 231 -12.12 10.48 4.67
N LEU A 232 -11.15 11.38 4.44
CA LEU A 232 -10.15 11.76 5.43
C LEU A 232 -10.72 12.62 6.58
N LYS A 233 -11.78 13.38 6.33
CA LYS A 233 -12.37 14.27 7.35
C LYS A 233 -12.97 13.49 8.51
N PRO A 234 -13.80 12.44 8.30
CA PRO A 234 -14.29 11.55 9.36
C PRO A 234 -13.22 10.98 10.29
N THR A 235 -12.15 10.41 9.75
CA THR A 235 -11.08 9.78 10.55
C THR A 235 -10.37 10.84 11.37
N SER A 236 -10.07 12.00 10.79
CA SER A 236 -9.46 13.14 11.48
C SER A 236 -10.37 13.69 12.60
N ALA A 237 -11.68 13.80 12.35
CA ALA A 237 -12.65 14.29 13.32
C ALA A 237 -12.81 13.33 14.51
N ILE A 238 -12.85 12.01 14.28
CA ILE A 238 -12.89 11.00 15.34
C ILE A 238 -11.62 11.03 16.19
N ILE A 239 -10.45 11.19 15.58
CA ILE A 239 -9.19 11.35 16.32
C ILE A 239 -9.21 12.65 17.14
N GLY A 240 -9.66 13.76 16.56
CA GLY A 240 -9.79 15.05 17.26
C GLY A 240 -10.77 15.02 18.43
N ALA A 241 -11.81 14.19 18.36
CA ALA A 241 -12.74 13.94 19.46
C ALA A 241 -12.18 13.00 20.56
N GLY A 242 -10.94 12.52 20.42
CA GLY A 242 -10.31 11.60 21.38
C GLY A 242 -10.78 10.15 21.28
N LEU A 243 -11.48 9.78 20.21
CA LEU A 243 -12.09 8.46 20.03
C LEU A 243 -11.26 7.51 19.14
N GLY A 244 -10.14 7.95 18.58
CA GLY A 244 -9.38 7.20 17.56
C GLY A 244 -8.87 5.81 17.96
N LYS A 245 -8.82 5.49 19.26
CA LYS A 245 -8.45 4.15 19.76
C LYS A 245 -9.61 3.36 20.36
N SER A 246 -10.79 3.96 20.44
CA SER A 246 -11.93 3.43 21.18
C SER A 246 -13.17 3.22 20.32
N VAL A 247 -13.10 3.48 19.01
CA VAL A 247 -14.18 3.17 18.05
C VAL A 247 -13.62 2.41 16.85
N ALA A 248 -14.46 1.58 16.24
CA ALA A 248 -14.19 0.98 14.94
C ALA A 248 -14.91 1.78 13.83
N LEU A 249 -14.34 1.80 12.63
CA LEU A 249 -14.95 2.41 11.45
C LEU A 249 -15.02 1.40 10.32
N ILE A 250 -16.18 1.27 9.70
CA ILE A 250 -16.38 0.50 8.47
C ILE A 250 -17.14 1.32 7.43
N THR A 251 -16.86 1.08 6.15
CA THR A 251 -17.53 1.76 5.05
C THR A 251 -17.54 0.93 3.76
N ASP A 252 -18.50 1.20 2.89
CA ASP A 252 -18.47 0.75 1.49
C ASP A 252 -17.66 1.70 0.57
N GLY A 253 -17.17 2.83 1.09
CA GLY A 253 -16.27 3.80 0.45
C GLY A 253 -14.79 3.57 0.79
N ARG A 254 -14.03 4.66 0.97
CA ARG A 254 -12.59 4.64 1.33
C ARG A 254 -12.30 5.65 2.45
N PHE A 255 -11.28 5.38 3.26
CA PHE A 255 -10.78 6.25 4.31
C PHE A 255 -9.40 6.81 3.98
#